data_AF-A0A7Y3U7S8-F1
#
_entry.id   AF-A0A7Y3U7S8-F1
#
_cell.length_a   1.000
_cell.length_b   1.000
_cell.length_c   1.000
_cell.angle_alpha   90.00
_cell.angle_beta   90.00
_cell.angle_gamma   90.00
#
_symmetry.space_group_name_H-M   'P 1'
#
loop_
_entity.id
_entity.type
_entity.pdbx_description
1 polymer ?
#
loop_
_entity_poly.entity_id
_entity_poly.type
_entity_poly.pdbx_seq_one_letter_code
_entity_poly.pdbx_strand_id
1 'polypeptide(L)'
;MMLLNAIYLFGLSALLIIIMFRQHAKGTRDLLSIRNFAIVGFIIFQLTSTALRLYWGRFERYPIWDPEGTALQLSAMATVFLIVAWFVYQRGWIAVPIARRVPTTYTTPSAGTMLTTAFMLTVIAAGLCFGVRYPLIGTIANLIGVGFAAIAAGLVGWVWCRQLINPALILVGSFIVLCNLGNVMMGSFGRRGLVAVGAALIWGMYYSKWRYIPTRSMVFRIAIISVVPIIILALFTSARDPGQRQRTTMQHVQAMAAGNIGQGVLQLLDGQNTGGSTCWVIENYPDRFDYRHMMTPYYFLVYPVPRSLWPNKPMPLSKHIAKQARIEGVNWEEITLPAGIIGAAAAEGGWYALIVYAILAGILLRLTDETIVLNANSPLIVLACGSALGQVMGLARGETSVFAWMMVTTIIGTYVCIVIASKLVESRGLVPAGLEGYEQWSPTMLDNPDDDDTGDGTDGDFHPGDQDFDPSNVQPART
;
A
#
# COMPACT_ATOMS: atom_id res chain seq x y z
N MET A 1 -32.29 2.06 14.58
CA MET A 1 -31.65 1.55 13.35
C MET A 1 -30.12 1.70 13.32
N MET A 2 -29.51 2.64 14.06
CA MET A 2 -28.04 2.82 14.08
C MET A 2 -27.24 1.54 14.40
N LEU A 3 -27.64 0.81 15.44
CA LEU A 3 -26.97 -0.44 15.84
C LEU A 3 -27.01 -1.50 14.73
N LEU A 4 -28.13 -1.59 14.00
CA LEU A 4 -28.26 -2.53 12.88
C LEU A 4 -27.29 -2.20 11.75
N ASN A 5 -27.14 -0.91 11.40
CA ASN A 5 -26.14 -0.46 10.42
C ASN A 5 -24.71 -0.71 10.90
N ALA A 6 -24.41 -0.49 12.19
CA ALA A 6 -23.09 -0.82 12.74
C ALA A 6 -22.78 -2.32 12.62
N ILE A 7 -23.74 -3.19 13.00
CA ILE A 7 -23.62 -4.64 12.84
C ILE A 7 -23.43 -5.02 11.36
N TYR A 8 -24.17 -4.39 10.46
CA TYR A 8 -24.03 -4.60 9.01
C TYR A 8 -22.62 -4.27 8.51
N LEU A 9 -22.06 -3.11 8.87
CA LEU A 9 -20.72 -2.69 8.46
C LEU A 9 -19.62 -3.59 9.05
N PHE A 10 -19.78 -4.06 10.29
CA PHE A 10 -18.89 -5.08 10.87
C PHE A 10 -19.01 -6.42 10.14
N GLY A 11 -20.24 -6.85 9.82
CA GLY A 11 -20.49 -8.06 9.05
C GLY A 11 -19.86 -8.00 7.66
N LEU A 12 -19.99 -6.85 6.97
CA LEU A 12 -19.36 -6.60 5.67
C LEU A 12 -17.83 -6.64 5.77
N SER A 13 -17.26 -6.06 6.82
CA SER A 13 -15.82 -6.13 7.10
C SER A 13 -15.34 -7.58 7.29
N ALA A 14 -16.06 -8.36 8.10
CA ALA A 14 -15.75 -9.76 8.33
C ALA A 14 -15.87 -10.59 7.04
N LEU A 15 -16.90 -10.35 6.24
CA LEU A 15 -17.10 -10.99 4.94
C LEU A 15 -15.92 -10.74 3.99
N LEU A 16 -15.46 -9.49 3.88
CA LEU A 16 -14.31 -9.14 3.03
C LEU A 16 -13.04 -9.87 3.48
N ILE A 17 -12.78 -9.93 4.80
CA ILE A 17 -11.66 -10.66 5.37
C ILE A 17 -11.77 -12.15 5.03
N ILE A 18 -12.94 -12.77 5.23
CA ILE A 18 -13.19 -14.18 4.90
C ILE A 18 -12.95 -14.44 3.41
N ILE A 19 -13.44 -13.56 2.52
CA ILE A 19 -13.22 -13.68 1.07
C ILE A 19 -11.71 -13.61 0.75
N MET A 20 -10.96 -12.69 1.36
CA MET A 20 -9.50 -12.59 1.17
C MET A 20 -8.78 -13.88 1.57
N PHE A 21 -9.07 -14.41 2.75
CA PHE A 21 -8.47 -15.65 3.23
C PHE A 21 -8.89 -16.87 2.40
N ARG A 22 -10.16 -16.96 2.03
CA ARG A 22 -10.66 -18.06 1.18
C ARG A 22 -10.02 -18.04 -0.21
N GLN A 23 -9.82 -16.86 -0.80
CA GLN A 23 -9.16 -16.74 -2.11
C GLN A 23 -7.69 -17.13 -2.05
N HIS A 24 -7.00 -16.75 -0.97
CA HIS A 24 -5.61 -17.15 -0.75
C HIS A 24 -5.48 -18.65 -0.48
N ALA A 25 -6.33 -19.22 0.37
CA ALA A 25 -6.35 -20.66 0.64
C ALA A 25 -6.63 -21.50 -0.61
N LYS A 26 -7.39 -20.96 -1.58
CA LYS A 26 -7.64 -21.59 -2.89
C LYS A 26 -6.54 -21.35 -3.92
N GLY A 27 -5.48 -20.60 -3.59
CA GLY A 27 -4.44 -20.21 -4.55
C GLY A 27 -4.89 -19.26 -5.65
N THR A 28 -6.12 -18.73 -5.59
CA THR A 28 -6.67 -17.87 -6.66
C THR A 28 -6.06 -16.46 -6.66
N ARG A 29 -5.61 -15.98 -5.48
CA ARG A 29 -5.02 -14.65 -5.29
C ARG A 29 -4.05 -14.66 -4.11
N ASP A 30 -2.99 -13.88 -4.21
CA ASP A 30 -2.07 -13.63 -3.10
C ASP A 30 -2.77 -12.88 -1.94
N LEU A 31 -2.44 -13.26 -0.70
CA LEU A 31 -2.96 -12.59 0.50
C LEU A 31 -2.45 -11.16 0.58
N LEU A 32 -1.15 -10.95 0.35
CA LEU A 32 -0.56 -9.62 0.24
C LEU A 32 -0.56 -9.20 -1.24
N SER A 33 -1.74 -8.79 -1.72
CA SER A 33 -1.95 -8.13 -3.02
C SER A 33 -2.32 -6.66 -2.80
N ILE A 34 -2.09 -5.81 -3.80
CA ILE A 34 -2.43 -4.38 -3.75
C ILE A 34 -3.93 -4.19 -3.54
N ARG A 35 -4.76 -5.03 -4.18
CA ARG A 35 -6.20 -5.09 -3.89
C ARG A 35 -6.49 -5.32 -2.42
N ASN A 36 -5.86 -6.32 -1.81
CA ASN A 36 -6.12 -6.67 -0.41
C ASN A 36 -5.66 -5.56 0.54
N PHE A 37 -4.55 -4.89 0.26
CA PHE A 37 -4.13 -3.69 1.03
C PHE A 37 -5.15 -2.55 0.92
N ALA A 38 -5.70 -2.30 -0.28
CA ALA A 38 -6.75 -1.30 -0.46
C ALA A 38 -8.03 -1.67 0.29
N ILE A 39 -8.42 -2.96 0.27
CA ILE A 39 -9.57 -3.48 1.03
C ILE A 39 -9.36 -3.33 2.54
N VAL A 40 -8.16 -3.63 3.06
CA VAL A 40 -7.84 -3.42 4.48
C VAL A 40 -7.97 -1.94 4.84
N GLY A 41 -7.45 -1.03 3.99
CA GLY A 41 -7.66 0.41 4.15
C GLY A 41 -9.14 0.77 4.18
N PHE A 42 -9.93 0.23 3.26
CA PHE A 42 -11.38 0.46 3.19
C PHE A 42 -12.11 -0.04 4.45
N ILE A 43 -11.78 -1.24 4.93
CA ILE A 43 -12.32 -1.81 6.17
C ILE A 43 -12.03 -0.87 7.35
N ILE A 44 -10.77 -0.47 7.54
CA ILE A 44 -10.39 0.37 8.69
C ILE A 44 -11.08 1.74 8.61
N PHE A 45 -10.99 2.41 7.47
CA PHE A 45 -11.34 3.83 7.37
C PHE A 45 -12.80 4.12 7.03
N GLN A 46 -13.48 3.23 6.29
CA GLN A 46 -14.87 3.45 5.86
C GLN A 46 -15.86 2.56 6.61
N LEU A 47 -15.52 1.30 6.88
CA LEU A 47 -16.44 0.37 7.53
C LEU A 47 -16.33 0.42 9.05
N THR A 48 -15.18 0.03 9.62
CA THR A 48 -14.94 -0.06 11.07
C THR A 48 -15.03 1.32 11.74
N SER A 49 -14.39 2.35 11.18
CA SER A 49 -14.47 3.72 11.71
C SER A 49 -15.91 4.21 11.82
N THR A 50 -16.72 4.00 10.78
CA THR A 50 -18.15 4.37 10.79
C THR A 50 -18.96 3.52 11.75
N ALA A 51 -18.74 2.20 11.75
CA ALA A 51 -19.45 1.27 12.64
C ALA A 51 -19.22 1.60 14.11
N LEU A 52 -17.97 1.92 14.51
CA LEU A 52 -17.64 2.35 15.87
C LEU A 52 -18.33 3.66 16.25
N ARG A 53 -18.43 4.61 15.33
CA ARG A 53 -19.11 5.90 15.55
C ARG A 53 -20.62 5.73 15.74
N LEU A 54 -21.24 4.88 14.92
CA LEU A 54 -22.64 4.51 15.05
C LEU A 54 -22.92 3.74 16.34
N TYR A 55 -22.01 2.84 16.72
CA TYR A 55 -22.14 2.05 17.93
C TYR A 55 -22.05 2.91 19.20
N TRP A 56 -21.11 3.86 19.26
CA TRP A 56 -20.94 4.74 20.42
C TRP A 56 -21.80 6.01 20.39
N GLY A 57 -22.44 6.34 19.26
CA GLY A 57 -23.19 7.59 19.08
C GLY A 57 -22.32 8.85 19.15
N ARG A 58 -20.99 8.73 18.95
CA ARG A 58 -20.03 9.83 19.15
C ARG A 58 -19.74 10.57 17.85
N PHE A 59 -20.60 11.53 17.54
CA PHE A 59 -20.47 12.44 16.39
C PHE A 59 -20.08 13.87 16.79
N GLU A 60 -19.58 14.10 18.01
CA GLU A 60 -19.34 15.44 18.58
C GLU A 60 -18.60 16.42 17.67
N ARG A 61 -17.63 15.94 16.89
CA ARG A 61 -16.86 16.79 15.96
C ARG A 61 -17.59 17.13 14.66
N TYR A 62 -18.59 16.33 14.29
CA TYR A 62 -19.34 16.44 13.06
C TYR A 62 -20.82 16.21 13.37
N PRO A 63 -21.57 17.26 13.75
CA PRO A 63 -22.97 17.11 14.11
C PRO A 63 -23.77 16.58 12.92
N ILE A 64 -24.49 15.48 13.14
CA ILE A 64 -25.36 14.83 12.16
C ILE A 64 -26.79 14.88 12.69
N TRP A 65 -27.74 15.34 11.87
CA TRP A 65 -29.15 15.52 12.25
C TRP A 65 -29.96 14.22 12.12
N ASP A 66 -29.72 13.46 11.05
CA ASP A 66 -30.28 12.12 10.85
C ASP A 66 -29.18 11.05 10.76
N PRO A 67 -28.66 10.57 11.91
CA PRO A 67 -27.67 9.50 11.95
C PRO A 67 -28.15 8.20 11.31
N GLU A 68 -29.46 7.92 11.30
CA GLU A 68 -30.00 6.64 10.85
C GLU A 68 -30.05 6.58 9.32
N GLY A 69 -30.64 7.60 8.68
CA GLY A 69 -30.69 7.71 7.23
C GLY A 69 -29.30 7.85 6.62
N THR A 70 -28.44 8.67 7.24
CA THR A 70 -27.05 8.84 6.80
C THR A 70 -26.25 7.54 6.87
N ALA A 71 -26.41 6.76 7.95
CA ALA A 71 -25.76 5.46 8.09
C ALA A 71 -26.23 4.44 7.05
N LEU A 72 -27.53 4.43 6.75
CA LEU A 72 -28.10 3.56 5.73
C LEU A 72 -27.56 3.91 4.35
N GLN A 73 -27.52 5.20 4.01
CA GLN A 73 -26.98 5.68 2.74
C GLN A 73 -25.49 5.35 2.60
N LEU A 74 -24.69 5.57 3.66
CA LEU A 74 -23.26 5.19 3.65
C LEU A 74 -23.09 3.69 3.45
N SER A 75 -23.86 2.86 4.16
CA SER A 75 -23.80 1.40 4.05
C SER A 75 -24.13 0.92 2.63
N ALA A 76 -25.15 1.52 2.00
CA ALA A 76 -25.51 1.24 0.62
C ALA A 76 -24.42 1.70 -0.37
N MET A 77 -23.89 2.92 -0.21
CA MET A 77 -22.80 3.45 -1.04
C MET A 77 -21.52 2.61 -0.92
N ALA A 78 -21.13 2.21 0.29
CA ALA A 78 -19.97 1.36 0.51
C ALA A 78 -20.13 -0.01 -0.19
N THR A 79 -21.32 -0.58 -0.14
CA THR A 79 -21.65 -1.88 -0.77
C THR A 79 -21.59 -1.78 -2.29
N VAL A 80 -22.24 -0.77 -2.88
CA VAL A 80 -22.20 -0.54 -4.32
C VAL A 80 -20.77 -0.27 -4.79
N PHE A 81 -20.01 0.55 -4.06
CA PHE A 81 -18.60 0.81 -4.37
C PHE A 81 -17.79 -0.49 -4.43
N LEU A 82 -17.92 -1.36 -3.41
CA LEU A 82 -17.21 -2.63 -3.36
C LEU A 82 -17.63 -3.56 -4.50
N ILE A 83 -18.92 -3.69 -4.79
CA ILE A 83 -19.43 -4.53 -5.88
C ILE A 83 -18.85 -4.07 -7.23
N VAL A 84 -18.95 -2.77 -7.53
CA VAL A 84 -18.47 -2.21 -8.81
C VAL A 84 -16.95 -2.33 -8.92
N ALA A 85 -16.20 -1.92 -7.88
CA ALA A 85 -14.75 -1.99 -7.88
C ALA A 85 -14.26 -3.44 -8.03
N TRP A 86 -14.92 -4.37 -7.34
CA TRP A 86 -14.61 -5.80 -7.43
C TRP A 86 -14.90 -6.36 -8.83
N PHE A 87 -16.05 -6.04 -9.42
CA PHE A 87 -16.40 -6.47 -10.77
C PHE A 87 -15.37 -6.00 -11.80
N VAL A 88 -15.02 -4.71 -11.77
CA VAL A 88 -14.04 -4.11 -12.68
C VAL A 88 -12.65 -4.72 -12.49
N TYR A 89 -12.26 -4.93 -11.23
CA TYR A 89 -11.00 -5.59 -10.90
C TYR A 89 -10.93 -7.00 -11.49
N GLN A 90 -11.98 -7.82 -11.33
CA GLN A 90 -11.98 -9.19 -11.85
C GLN A 90 -11.93 -9.24 -13.37
N ARG A 91 -12.63 -8.33 -14.05
CA ARG A 91 -12.67 -8.29 -15.52
C ARG A 91 -11.32 -7.97 -16.14
N GLY A 92 -10.56 -7.03 -15.56
CA GLY A 92 -9.20 -6.70 -16.03
C GLY A 92 -9.08 -6.21 -17.47
N TRP A 93 -10.20 -5.92 -18.16
CA TRP A 93 -10.29 -5.51 -19.56
C TRP A 93 -9.30 -4.42 -20.00
N ILE A 94 -9.09 -3.39 -19.18
CA ILE A 94 -8.15 -2.29 -19.45
C ILE A 94 -6.78 -2.57 -18.80
N ALA A 95 -6.79 -3.07 -17.57
CA ALA A 95 -5.60 -3.23 -16.76
C ALA A 95 -4.64 -4.29 -17.30
N VAL A 96 -5.14 -5.45 -17.73
CA VAL A 96 -4.32 -6.59 -18.17
C VAL A 96 -3.55 -6.27 -19.46
N PRO A 97 -4.17 -5.71 -20.52
CA PRO A 97 -3.43 -5.33 -21.72
C PRO A 97 -2.34 -4.27 -21.47
N ILE A 98 -2.58 -3.34 -20.55
CA ILE A 98 -1.59 -2.31 -20.19
C ILE A 98 -0.44 -2.94 -19.40
N ALA A 99 -0.73 -3.80 -18.41
CA ALA A 99 0.28 -4.48 -17.60
C ALA A 99 1.25 -5.31 -18.47
N ARG A 100 0.76 -5.98 -19.51
CA ARG A 100 1.58 -6.75 -20.46
C ARG A 100 2.53 -5.91 -21.30
N ARG A 101 2.32 -4.59 -21.38
CA ARG A 101 3.19 -3.64 -22.10
C ARG A 101 4.22 -2.98 -21.17
N VAL A 102 4.12 -3.21 -19.86
CA VAL A 102 5.08 -2.69 -18.91
C VAL A 102 6.42 -3.42 -19.15
N PRO A 103 7.54 -2.69 -19.31
CA PRO A 103 8.85 -3.30 -19.49
C PRO A 103 9.17 -4.31 -18.36
N THR A 104 9.99 -5.30 -18.65
CA THR A 104 10.37 -6.30 -17.64
C THR A 104 11.88 -6.32 -17.48
N THR A 105 12.34 -6.62 -16.26
CA THR A 105 13.76 -6.83 -15.94
C THR A 105 13.90 -8.26 -15.45
N TYR A 106 14.60 -9.10 -16.22
CA TYR A 106 14.75 -10.53 -15.93
C TYR A 106 15.85 -10.85 -14.92
N THR A 107 16.63 -9.85 -14.50
CA THR A 107 17.75 -10.07 -13.58
C THR A 107 17.25 -10.31 -12.16
N THR A 108 17.59 -11.46 -11.59
CA THR A 108 17.45 -11.75 -10.16
C THR A 108 18.78 -11.48 -9.47
N PRO A 109 18.94 -10.35 -8.76
CA PRO A 109 20.22 -10.01 -8.14
C PRO A 109 20.60 -11.02 -7.05
N SER A 110 21.90 -11.26 -6.86
CA SER A 110 22.40 -12.02 -5.71
C SER A 110 22.04 -11.33 -4.39
N ALA A 111 22.04 -12.06 -3.26
CA ALA A 111 21.77 -11.49 -1.94
C ALA A 111 22.69 -10.30 -1.61
N GLY A 112 23.99 -10.41 -1.94
CA GLY A 112 24.95 -9.32 -1.78
C GLY A 112 24.58 -8.11 -2.62
N THR A 113 24.29 -8.32 -3.91
CA THR A 113 23.87 -7.26 -4.83
C THR A 113 22.58 -6.58 -4.37
N MET A 114 21.60 -7.33 -3.83
CA MET A 114 20.37 -6.76 -3.28
C MET A 114 20.65 -5.86 -2.07
N LEU A 115 21.53 -6.27 -1.15
CA LEU A 115 21.90 -5.45 0.02
C LEU A 115 22.67 -4.20 -0.38
N THR A 116 23.62 -4.31 -1.33
CA THR A 116 24.32 -3.14 -1.88
C THR A 116 23.33 -2.19 -2.55
N THR A 117 22.37 -2.72 -3.32
CA THR A 117 21.31 -1.92 -3.95
C THR A 117 20.44 -1.24 -2.89
N ALA A 118 20.04 -1.95 -1.84
CA ALA A 118 19.27 -1.39 -0.73
C ALA A 118 20.01 -0.23 -0.04
N PHE A 119 21.31 -0.38 0.19
CA PHE A 119 22.15 0.68 0.75
C PHE A 119 22.22 1.90 -0.19
N MET A 120 22.48 1.69 -1.49
CA MET A 120 22.51 2.78 -2.47
C MET A 120 21.17 3.52 -2.58
N LEU A 121 20.05 2.78 -2.60
CA LEU A 121 18.72 3.37 -2.58
C LEU A 121 18.45 4.16 -1.30
N THR A 122 19.01 3.76 -0.16
CA THR A 122 18.92 4.50 1.11
C THR A 122 19.62 5.85 1.02
N VAL A 123 20.82 5.88 0.42
CA VAL A 123 21.59 7.12 0.20
C VAL A 123 20.86 8.04 -0.79
N ILE A 124 20.36 7.49 -1.90
CA ILE A 124 19.59 8.23 -2.90
C ILE A 124 18.30 8.78 -2.28
N ALA A 125 17.60 7.98 -1.48
CA ALA A 125 16.39 8.41 -0.77
C ALA A 125 16.67 9.62 0.13
N ALA A 126 17.75 9.59 0.92
CA ALA A 126 18.16 10.74 1.72
C ALA A 126 18.44 11.97 0.84
N GLY A 127 19.18 11.80 -0.25
CA GLY A 127 19.46 12.88 -1.21
C GLY A 127 18.19 13.50 -1.81
N LEU A 128 17.21 12.69 -2.19
CA LEU A 128 15.94 13.16 -2.75
C LEU A 128 15.03 13.82 -1.71
N CYS A 129 14.99 13.29 -0.48
CA CYS A 129 14.18 13.83 0.60
C CYS A 129 14.70 15.17 1.14
N PHE A 130 16.02 15.40 1.15
CA PHE A 130 16.63 16.58 1.79
C PHE A 130 17.35 17.53 0.83
N GLY A 131 17.87 17.02 -0.29
CA GLY A 131 18.69 17.79 -1.22
C GLY A 131 17.88 18.68 -2.16
N VAL A 132 16.66 18.29 -2.50
CA VAL A 132 15.86 18.99 -3.52
C VAL A 132 14.92 20.01 -2.88
N ARG A 133 15.36 21.28 -2.83
CA ARG A 133 14.59 22.39 -2.21
C ARG A 133 13.61 23.12 -3.13
N TYR A 134 13.64 22.85 -4.43
CA TYR A 134 12.70 23.46 -5.37
C TYR A 134 11.28 22.96 -5.09
N PRO A 135 10.25 23.81 -4.88
CA PRO A 135 8.96 23.34 -4.36
C PRO A 135 8.26 22.23 -5.18
N LEU A 136 8.24 22.38 -6.51
CA LEU A 136 7.60 21.40 -7.41
C LEU A 136 8.42 20.11 -7.49
N ILE A 137 9.70 20.24 -7.84
CA ILE A 137 10.61 19.11 -8.03
C ILE A 137 10.82 18.40 -6.69
N GLY A 138 10.91 19.14 -5.58
CA GLY A 138 11.07 18.65 -4.23
C GLY A 138 9.88 17.82 -3.75
N THR A 139 8.65 18.17 -4.14
CA THR A 139 7.48 17.34 -3.82
C THR A 139 7.55 15.98 -4.52
N ILE A 140 7.88 15.96 -5.82
CA ILE A 140 8.02 14.72 -6.60
C ILE A 140 9.24 13.92 -6.11
N ALA A 141 10.38 14.59 -5.91
CA ALA A 141 11.60 13.99 -5.39
C ALA A 141 11.37 13.36 -4.02
N ASN A 142 10.66 14.02 -3.11
CA ASN A 142 10.31 13.44 -1.81
C ASN A 142 9.41 12.20 -1.95
N LEU A 143 8.41 12.22 -2.85
CA LEU A 143 7.55 11.05 -3.10
C LEU A 143 8.34 9.85 -3.66
N ILE A 144 9.28 10.10 -4.56
CA ILE A 144 10.18 9.07 -5.11
C ILE A 144 11.19 8.62 -4.05
N GLY A 145 11.74 9.54 -3.26
CA GLY A 145 12.68 9.26 -2.18
C GLY A 145 12.07 8.38 -1.09
N VAL A 146 10.84 8.67 -0.65
CA VAL A 146 10.07 7.77 0.24
C VAL A 146 9.84 6.40 -0.42
N GLY A 147 9.56 6.38 -1.72
CA GLY A 147 9.44 5.14 -2.49
C GLY A 147 10.74 4.30 -2.49
N PHE A 148 11.90 4.92 -2.71
CA PHE A 148 13.19 4.25 -2.63
C PHE A 148 13.54 3.78 -1.22
N ALA A 149 13.19 4.56 -0.19
CA ALA A 149 13.35 4.14 1.18
C ALA A 149 12.51 2.88 1.49
N ALA A 150 11.30 2.81 0.96
CA ALA A 150 10.44 1.64 1.07
C ALA A 150 11.00 0.44 0.28
N ILE A 151 11.47 0.64 -0.95
CA ILE A 151 12.09 -0.43 -1.76
C ILE A 151 13.35 -0.96 -1.10
N ALA A 152 14.20 -0.10 -0.52
CA ALA A 152 15.38 -0.51 0.21
C ALA A 152 15.03 -1.42 1.40
N ALA A 153 14.03 -1.05 2.19
CA ALA A 153 13.52 -1.91 3.27
C ALA A 153 12.92 -3.22 2.73
N GLY A 154 12.22 -3.17 1.59
CA GLY A 154 11.71 -4.37 0.92
C GLY A 154 12.80 -5.31 0.43
N LEU A 155 13.91 -4.80 -0.11
CA LEU A 155 15.06 -5.61 -0.52
C LEU A 155 15.72 -6.28 0.68
N VAL A 156 15.86 -5.56 1.81
CA VAL A 156 16.31 -6.16 3.07
C VAL A 156 15.37 -7.30 3.49
N GLY A 157 14.05 -7.10 3.45
CA GLY A 157 13.07 -8.13 3.75
C GLY A 157 13.19 -9.35 2.83
N TRP A 158 13.41 -9.10 1.53
CA TRP A 158 13.57 -10.12 0.51
C TRP A 158 14.76 -11.05 0.80
N VAL A 159 15.89 -10.49 1.24
CA VAL A 159 17.09 -11.26 1.59
C VAL A 159 16.95 -11.90 2.98
N TRP A 160 16.48 -11.14 3.97
CA TRP A 160 16.41 -11.56 5.36
C TRP A 160 15.48 -12.74 5.60
N CYS A 161 14.35 -12.85 4.88
CA CYS A 161 13.42 -13.95 5.10
C CYS A 161 14.00 -15.36 4.81
N ARG A 162 15.13 -15.43 4.07
CA ARG A 162 15.83 -16.69 3.77
C ARG A 162 16.75 -17.13 4.90
N GLN A 163 17.26 -16.18 5.69
CA GLN A 163 18.23 -16.40 6.76
C GLN A 163 17.87 -15.57 7.99
N LEU A 164 16.71 -15.86 8.60
CA LEU A 164 16.14 -15.05 9.69
C LEU A 164 17.06 -14.90 10.91
N ILE A 165 17.96 -15.86 11.14
CA ILE A 165 18.82 -15.96 12.33
C ILE A 165 20.24 -15.42 12.07
N ASN A 166 20.60 -15.08 10.84
CA ASN A 166 21.96 -14.63 10.52
C ASN A 166 22.26 -13.25 11.17
N PRO A 167 23.16 -13.15 12.17
CA PRO A 167 23.38 -11.93 12.93
C PRO A 167 23.95 -10.79 12.09
N ALA A 168 24.80 -11.09 11.10
CA ALA A 168 25.36 -10.09 10.21
C ALA A 168 24.27 -9.46 9.34
N LEU A 169 23.36 -10.29 8.82
CA LEU A 169 22.24 -9.84 8.01
C LEU A 169 21.22 -9.04 8.84
N ILE A 170 20.97 -9.46 10.08
CA ILE A 170 20.12 -8.73 11.04
C ILE A 170 20.70 -7.35 11.29
N LEU A 171 22.00 -7.24 11.57
CA LEU A 171 22.66 -5.97 11.88
C LEU A 171 22.61 -5.02 10.68
N VAL A 172 23.04 -5.47 9.50
CA VAL A 172 23.05 -4.65 8.28
C VAL A 172 21.63 -4.29 7.85
N GLY A 173 20.72 -5.26 7.87
CA GLY A 173 19.32 -5.05 7.51
C GLY A 173 18.62 -4.07 8.45
N SER A 174 18.82 -4.21 9.77
CA SER A 174 18.27 -3.30 10.76
C SER A 174 18.81 -1.89 10.59
N PHE A 175 20.11 -1.74 10.33
CA PHE A 175 20.71 -0.44 10.04
C PHE A 175 20.05 0.25 8.85
N ILE A 176 19.91 -0.44 7.72
CA ILE A 176 19.26 0.10 6.51
C ILE A 176 17.81 0.49 6.79
N VAL A 177 17.03 -0.37 7.47
CA VAL A 177 15.63 -0.08 7.79
C VAL A 177 15.51 1.12 8.74
N LEU A 178 16.34 1.21 9.78
CA LEU A 178 16.35 2.33 10.72
C LEU A 178 16.74 3.65 10.06
N CYS A 179 17.75 3.65 9.19
CA CYS A 179 18.11 4.83 8.39
C CYS A 179 16.95 5.29 7.51
N ASN A 180 16.24 4.36 6.86
CA ASN A 180 15.08 4.71 6.02
C ASN A 180 13.87 5.20 6.82
N LEU A 181 13.63 4.66 8.02
CA LEU A 181 12.65 5.22 8.94
C LEU A 181 13.03 6.67 9.32
N GLY A 182 14.28 6.93 9.66
CA GLY A 182 14.80 8.28 9.92
C GLY A 182 14.63 9.24 8.74
N ASN A 183 15.02 8.81 7.54
CA ASN A 183 14.87 9.59 6.30
C ASN A 183 13.43 10.05 6.10
N VAL A 184 12.49 9.13 6.25
CA VAL A 184 11.07 9.38 5.96
C VAL A 184 10.40 10.23 7.05
N MET A 185 10.84 10.11 8.31
CA MET A 185 10.39 10.95 9.42
C MET A 185 10.82 12.41 9.27
N MET A 186 12.04 12.63 8.79
CA MET A 186 12.57 13.99 8.61
C MET A 186 12.06 14.65 7.31
N GLY A 187 11.91 13.88 6.23
CA GLY A 187 11.48 14.41 4.93
C GLY A 187 9.97 14.62 4.78
N SER A 188 9.15 13.98 5.61
CA SER A 188 7.71 14.13 5.56
C SER A 188 7.07 14.11 6.95
N PHE A 189 6.28 15.15 7.28
CA PHE A 189 5.49 15.22 8.53
C PHE A 189 4.26 14.29 8.49
N GLY A 190 4.47 13.03 8.11
CA GLY A 190 3.40 12.09 7.84
C GLY A 190 3.79 10.65 8.16
N ARG A 191 2.98 10.03 9.02
CA ARG A 191 3.01 8.59 9.31
C ARG A 191 2.91 7.65 8.10
N ARG A 192 2.55 8.17 6.93
CA ARG A 192 2.34 7.39 5.70
C ARG A 192 3.63 6.76 5.21
N GLY A 193 4.73 7.51 5.25
CA GLY A 193 6.00 6.96 4.82
C GLY A 193 6.54 5.90 5.79
N LEU A 194 6.27 6.03 7.10
CA LEU A 194 6.56 4.97 8.08
C LEU A 194 5.82 3.67 7.74
N VAL A 195 4.53 3.79 7.41
CA VAL A 195 3.74 2.64 6.93
C VAL A 195 4.31 2.06 5.65
N ALA A 196 4.72 2.90 4.69
CA ALA A 196 5.31 2.44 3.44
C ALA A 196 6.59 1.62 3.67
N VAL A 197 7.52 2.11 4.50
CA VAL A 197 8.78 1.41 4.83
C VAL A 197 8.51 0.09 5.57
N GLY A 198 7.67 0.12 6.61
CA GLY A 198 7.35 -1.09 7.37
C GLY A 198 6.57 -2.13 6.56
N ALA A 199 5.60 -1.69 5.75
CA ALA A 199 4.83 -2.56 4.89
C ALA A 199 5.69 -3.14 3.75
N ALA A 200 6.60 -2.35 3.17
CA ALA A 200 7.48 -2.82 2.10
C ALA A 200 8.48 -3.88 2.60
N LEU A 201 8.97 -3.77 3.85
CA LEU A 201 9.77 -4.82 4.49
C LEU A 201 9.01 -6.17 4.50
N ILE A 202 7.78 -6.16 5.01
CA ILE A 202 6.91 -7.35 5.06
C ILE A 202 6.57 -7.85 3.66
N TRP A 203 6.31 -6.93 2.73
CA TRP A 203 6.04 -7.23 1.32
C TRP A 203 7.20 -7.97 0.65
N GLY A 204 8.43 -7.52 0.88
CA GLY A 204 9.63 -8.20 0.39
C GLY A 204 9.81 -9.60 0.98
N MET A 205 9.58 -9.77 2.28
CA MET A 205 9.61 -11.09 2.93
C MET A 205 8.55 -12.04 2.37
N TYR A 206 7.36 -11.51 2.07
CA TYR A 206 6.26 -12.26 1.51
C TYR A 206 6.56 -12.80 0.11
N TYR A 207 6.94 -11.91 -0.81
CA TYR A 207 7.19 -12.30 -2.20
C TYR A 207 8.47 -13.13 -2.38
N SER A 208 9.45 -13.01 -1.49
CA SER A 208 10.66 -13.83 -1.53
C SER A 208 10.43 -15.28 -1.08
N LYS A 209 9.66 -15.52 0.00
CA LYS A 209 9.48 -16.88 0.54
C LYS A 209 8.10 -17.15 1.16
N TRP A 210 7.50 -16.21 1.89
CA TRP A 210 6.32 -16.56 2.71
C TRP A 210 5.04 -16.80 1.90
N ARG A 211 4.95 -16.39 0.64
CA ARG A 211 3.81 -16.76 -0.21
C ARG A 211 3.71 -18.27 -0.49
N TYR A 212 4.81 -19.01 -0.31
CA TYR A 212 4.90 -20.45 -0.59
C TYR A 212 4.78 -21.34 0.65
N ILE A 213 4.66 -20.76 1.85
CA ILE A 213 4.50 -21.54 3.08
C ILE A 213 3.02 -21.66 3.46
N PRO A 214 2.64 -22.64 4.31
CA PRO A 214 1.25 -22.78 4.76
C PRO A 214 0.70 -21.49 5.36
N THR A 215 -0.54 -21.14 5.02
CA THR A 215 -1.19 -19.86 5.37
C THR A 215 -1.10 -19.54 6.86
N ARG A 216 -1.29 -20.53 7.75
CA ARG A 216 -1.20 -20.34 9.20
C ARG A 216 0.17 -19.83 9.63
N SER A 217 1.24 -20.46 9.15
CA SER A 217 2.62 -20.09 9.45
C SER A 217 2.99 -18.73 8.86
N MET A 218 2.51 -18.45 7.65
CA MET A 218 2.67 -17.15 7.00
C MET A 218 2.03 -16.02 7.80
N VAL A 219 0.75 -16.16 8.17
CA VAL A 219 0.01 -15.14 8.95
C VAL A 219 0.68 -14.91 10.30
N PHE A 220 1.11 -15.97 10.98
CA PHE A 220 1.82 -15.86 12.25
C PHE A 220 3.13 -15.05 12.12
N ARG A 221 3.93 -15.33 11.10
CA ARG A 221 5.18 -14.58 10.83
C ARG A 221 4.93 -13.12 10.49
N ILE A 222 3.93 -12.84 9.64
CA ILE A 222 3.50 -11.48 9.33
C ILE A 222 3.08 -10.77 10.61
N ALA A 223 2.26 -11.41 11.46
CA ALA A 223 1.78 -10.82 12.70
C ALA A 223 2.93 -10.43 13.63
N ILE A 224 3.91 -11.33 13.85
CA ILE A 224 5.08 -11.05 14.69
C ILE A 224 5.89 -9.88 14.14
N ILE A 225 6.26 -9.91 12.86
CA ILE A 225 7.10 -8.86 12.26
C ILE A 225 6.36 -7.52 12.18
N SER A 226 5.03 -7.54 12.04
CA SER A 226 4.21 -6.32 12.01
C SER A 226 4.13 -5.58 13.35
N VAL A 227 4.42 -6.24 14.47
CA VAL A 227 4.37 -5.62 15.81
C VAL A 227 5.27 -4.38 15.86
N VAL A 228 6.49 -4.47 15.34
CA VAL A 228 7.48 -3.37 15.43
C VAL A 228 7.01 -2.13 14.64
N PRO A 229 6.67 -2.21 13.33
CA PRO A 229 6.10 -1.08 12.61
C PRO A 229 4.81 -0.51 13.24
N ILE A 230 3.94 -1.36 13.80
CA ILE A 230 2.71 -0.92 14.46
C ILE A 230 3.02 -0.11 15.72
N ILE A 231 3.96 -0.56 16.55
CA ILE A 231 4.38 0.16 17.76
C ILE A 231 4.94 1.54 17.38
N ILE A 232 5.87 1.59 16.41
CA ILE A 232 6.46 2.87 15.94
C ILE A 232 5.36 3.80 15.43
N LEU A 233 4.43 3.27 14.63
CA LEU A 233 3.32 4.03 14.09
C LEU A 233 2.36 4.54 15.17
N ALA A 234 2.11 3.75 16.20
CA ALA A 234 1.26 4.10 17.34
C ALA A 234 1.91 5.21 18.18
N LEU A 235 3.20 5.08 18.51
CA LEU A 235 3.98 6.11 19.20
C LEU A 235 4.01 7.42 18.42
N PHE A 236 4.24 7.35 17.11
CA PHE A 236 4.22 8.54 16.25
C PHE A 236 2.82 9.16 16.20
N THR A 237 1.78 8.35 16.19
CA THR A 237 0.38 8.82 16.13
C THR A 237 -0.02 9.49 17.45
N SER A 238 0.36 8.95 18.61
CA SER A 238 0.05 9.53 19.92
C SER A 238 0.85 10.80 20.21
N ALA A 239 2.11 10.87 19.79
CA ALA A 239 2.97 12.04 19.96
C ALA A 239 2.56 13.26 19.11
N ARG A 240 1.67 13.05 18.12
CA ARG A 240 1.28 14.07 17.16
C ARG A 240 0.23 15.01 17.76
N ASP A 241 0.71 16.12 18.30
CA ASP A 241 -0.13 17.25 18.69
C ASP A 241 -0.51 18.09 17.45
N PRO A 242 -1.80 18.32 17.15
CA PRO A 242 -2.24 19.17 16.05
C PRO A 242 -1.70 20.61 16.11
N GLY A 243 -1.38 21.12 17.31
CA GLY A 243 -0.98 22.52 17.53
C GLY A 243 0.51 22.82 17.33
N GLN A 244 1.39 21.81 17.25
CA GLN A 244 2.85 22.01 17.22
C GLN A 244 3.50 21.35 15.99
N ARG A 245 3.26 21.92 14.80
CA ARG A 245 3.83 21.42 13.54
C ARG A 245 5.34 21.68 13.37
N GLN A 246 5.93 22.59 14.14
CA GLN A 246 7.35 22.95 14.05
C GLN A 246 8.19 22.37 15.19
N ARG A 247 8.06 21.07 15.47
CA ARG A 247 8.95 20.41 16.43
C ARG A 247 10.27 20.06 15.77
N THR A 248 11.37 20.25 16.49
CA THR A 248 12.68 19.73 16.06
C THR A 248 12.66 18.19 16.11
N THR A 249 13.55 17.53 15.37
CA THR A 249 13.65 16.05 15.40
C THR A 249 13.80 15.50 16.82
N MET A 250 14.58 16.19 17.67
CA MET A 250 14.75 15.80 19.06
C MET A 250 13.44 15.90 19.87
N GLN A 251 12.66 16.96 19.67
CA GLN A 251 11.35 17.10 20.30
C GLN A 251 10.36 16.03 19.83
N HIS A 252 10.45 15.61 18.57
CA HIS A 252 9.65 14.48 18.07
C HIS A 252 10.03 13.16 18.75
N VAL A 253 11.32 12.88 18.91
CA VAL A 253 11.78 11.69 19.63
C VAL A 253 11.35 11.71 21.09
N GLN A 254 11.50 12.85 21.77
CA GLN A 254 11.04 13.02 23.15
C GLN A 254 9.52 12.85 23.28
N ALA A 255 8.74 13.42 22.36
CA ALA A 255 7.28 13.25 22.35
C ALA A 255 6.86 11.80 22.07
N MET A 256 7.57 11.08 21.20
CA MET A 256 7.34 9.66 20.98
C MET A 256 7.70 8.83 22.20
N ALA A 257 8.79 9.14 22.91
CA ALA A 257 9.17 8.45 24.13
C ALA A 257 8.11 8.61 25.25
N ALA A 258 7.39 9.73 25.28
CA ALA A 258 6.27 9.98 26.19
C ALA A 258 4.92 9.47 25.66
N GLY A 259 4.85 8.95 24.42
CA GLY A 259 3.62 8.58 23.77
C GLY A 259 2.97 7.32 24.36
N ASN A 260 1.65 7.33 24.52
CA ASN A 260 0.90 6.13 24.92
C ASN A 260 0.61 5.24 23.70
N ILE A 261 1.22 4.05 23.65
CA ILE A 261 1.05 3.08 22.55
C ILE A 261 -0.42 2.67 22.41
N GLY A 262 -1.09 2.36 23.51
CA GLY A 262 -2.49 1.90 23.51
C GLY A 262 -3.43 2.94 22.89
N GLN A 263 -3.27 4.20 23.29
CA GLN A 263 -4.03 5.31 22.69
C GLN A 263 -3.71 5.48 21.20
N GLY A 264 -2.44 5.35 20.81
CA GLY A 264 -2.02 5.43 19.41
C GLY A 264 -2.64 4.31 18.54
N VAL A 265 -2.69 3.07 19.05
CA VAL A 265 -3.34 1.94 18.37
C VAL A 265 -4.84 2.17 18.27
N LEU A 266 -5.51 2.62 19.34
CA LEU A 266 -6.94 2.93 19.29
C LEU A 266 -7.24 4.04 18.28
N GLN A 267 -6.40 5.07 18.18
CA GLN A 267 -6.55 6.13 17.17
C GLN A 267 -6.30 5.64 15.74
N LEU A 268 -5.47 4.62 15.54
CA LEU A 268 -5.28 3.96 14.25
C LEU A 268 -6.53 3.15 13.86
N LEU A 269 -7.10 2.40 14.82
CA LEU A 269 -8.30 1.57 14.61
C LEU A 269 -9.57 2.39 14.43
N ASP A 270 -9.71 3.54 15.10
CA ASP A 270 -10.82 4.49 14.89
C ASP A 270 -10.78 5.18 13.51
N GLY A 271 -9.79 4.84 12.67
CA GLY A 271 -9.67 5.36 11.31
C GLY A 271 -9.42 6.87 11.27
N GLN A 272 -8.98 7.47 12.38
CA GLN A 272 -8.82 8.92 12.54
C GLN A 272 -10.07 9.73 12.16
N ASN A 273 -11.24 9.28 12.62
CA ASN A 273 -12.52 9.95 12.45
C ASN A 273 -12.94 10.16 10.98
N THR A 274 -12.49 9.27 10.08
CA THR A 274 -12.87 9.31 8.67
C THR A 274 -14.35 8.94 8.50
N GLY A 275 -14.85 7.96 9.25
CA GLY A 275 -16.28 7.60 9.18
C GLY A 275 -17.20 8.76 9.56
N GLY A 276 -16.85 9.52 10.61
CA GLY A 276 -17.62 10.69 11.04
C GLY A 276 -17.67 11.81 9.99
N SER A 277 -16.55 12.12 9.36
CA SER A 277 -16.52 13.11 8.26
C SER A 277 -17.24 12.61 7.01
N THR A 278 -17.14 11.32 6.67
CA THR A 278 -17.91 10.73 5.56
C THR A 278 -19.40 10.92 5.78
N CYS A 279 -19.93 10.55 6.97
CA CYS A 279 -21.35 10.71 7.28
C CYS A 279 -21.80 12.17 7.20
N TRP A 280 -21.02 13.08 7.78
CA TRP A 280 -21.33 14.51 7.71
C TRP A 280 -21.39 15.04 6.27
N VAL A 281 -20.47 14.60 5.41
CA VAL A 281 -20.50 14.97 4.00
C VAL A 281 -21.73 14.40 3.28
N ILE A 282 -22.11 13.15 3.55
CA ILE A 282 -23.30 12.53 2.95
C ILE A 282 -24.57 13.31 3.28
N GLU A 283 -24.71 13.74 4.54
CA GLU A 283 -25.91 14.47 4.97
C GLU A 283 -25.99 15.90 4.44
N ASN A 284 -24.84 16.57 4.26
CA ASN A 284 -24.82 17.99 3.89
C ASN A 284 -24.76 18.23 2.37
N TYR A 285 -24.48 17.21 1.55
CA TYR A 285 -24.42 17.33 0.09
C TYR A 285 -25.49 16.45 -0.58
N PRO A 286 -26.38 17.01 -1.43
CA PRO A 286 -26.33 18.36 -1.99
C PRO A 286 -27.15 19.39 -1.19
N ASP A 287 -27.92 18.96 -0.19
CA ASP A 287 -29.01 19.76 0.38
C ASP A 287 -28.55 21.08 1.00
N ARG A 288 -27.36 21.10 1.61
CA ARG A 288 -26.78 22.31 2.21
C ARG A 288 -25.68 22.93 1.35
N PHE A 289 -24.95 22.10 0.62
CA PHE A 289 -23.84 22.52 -0.23
C PHE A 289 -23.94 21.87 -1.60
N ASP A 290 -23.77 22.66 -2.65
CA ASP A 290 -23.84 22.17 -4.02
C ASP A 290 -22.78 21.10 -4.31
N TYR A 291 -23.16 20.16 -5.18
CA TYR A 291 -22.22 19.15 -5.66
C TYR A 291 -21.04 19.76 -6.40
N ARG A 292 -19.86 19.18 -6.15
CA ARG A 292 -18.60 19.53 -6.82
C ARG A 292 -18.24 18.47 -7.84
N HIS A 293 -19.06 18.40 -8.89
CA HIS A 293 -19.04 17.31 -9.86
C HIS A 293 -17.64 16.92 -10.33
N MET A 294 -17.26 15.65 -10.13
CA MET A 294 -16.01 15.05 -10.60
C MET A 294 -14.72 15.77 -10.19
N MET A 295 -14.73 16.42 -9.02
CA MET A 295 -13.58 17.17 -8.52
C MET A 295 -12.37 16.25 -8.21
N THR A 296 -12.57 14.99 -7.82
CA THR A 296 -11.50 14.02 -7.55
C THR A 296 -10.62 13.72 -8.78
N PRO A 297 -11.13 13.22 -9.92
CA PRO A 297 -10.30 12.97 -11.10
C PRO A 297 -9.70 14.26 -11.66
N TYR A 298 -10.43 15.37 -11.62
CA TYR A 298 -9.89 16.67 -11.99
C TYR A 298 -8.71 17.08 -11.10
N TYR A 299 -8.87 16.97 -9.78
CA TYR A 299 -7.83 17.34 -8.82
C TYR A 299 -6.62 16.41 -8.88
N PHE A 300 -6.80 15.13 -9.23
CA PHE A 300 -5.69 14.22 -9.51
C PHE A 300 -4.77 14.78 -10.60
N LEU A 301 -5.34 15.26 -11.71
CA LEU A 301 -4.57 15.81 -12.83
C LEU A 301 -3.88 17.14 -12.49
N VAL A 302 -4.57 18.01 -11.74
CA VAL A 302 -4.01 19.33 -11.38
C VAL A 302 -3.19 19.32 -10.10
N TYR A 303 -3.15 18.21 -9.35
CA TYR A 303 -2.45 18.10 -8.06
C TYR A 303 -0.97 18.54 -8.13
N PRO A 304 -0.20 18.20 -9.18
CA PRO A 304 1.21 18.59 -9.28
C PRO A 304 1.42 20.09 -9.35
N VAL A 305 0.45 20.84 -9.89
CA VAL A 305 0.60 22.28 -10.11
C VAL A 305 0.61 23.00 -8.76
N PRO A 306 1.72 23.66 -8.37
CA PRO A 306 1.81 24.34 -7.08
C PRO A 306 0.94 25.60 -7.09
N ARG A 307 0.42 25.98 -5.93
CA ARG A 307 -0.43 27.18 -5.79
C ARG A 307 0.31 28.48 -6.11
N SER A 308 1.65 28.50 -6.08
CA SER A 308 2.45 29.64 -6.53
C SER A 308 2.34 29.89 -8.03
N LEU A 309 2.18 28.84 -8.83
CA LEU A 309 1.98 28.94 -10.28
C LEU A 309 0.50 29.07 -10.65
N TRP A 310 -0.40 28.53 -9.82
CA TRP A 310 -1.85 28.66 -9.99
C TRP A 310 -2.52 29.06 -8.67
N PRO A 311 -2.60 30.37 -8.36
CA PRO A 311 -3.16 30.87 -7.11
C PRO A 311 -4.59 30.40 -6.88
N ASN A 312 -5.41 30.44 -7.93
CA ASN A 312 -6.82 30.07 -7.92
C ASN A 312 -7.07 28.56 -8.11
N LYS A 313 -6.06 27.71 -7.91
CA LYS A 313 -6.21 26.25 -7.99
C LYS A 313 -7.36 25.82 -7.06
N PRO A 314 -8.33 25.03 -7.52
CA PRO A 314 -9.44 24.60 -6.69
C PRO A 314 -8.98 23.92 -5.39
N MET A 315 -9.71 24.14 -4.30
CA MET A 315 -9.37 23.59 -2.99
C MET A 315 -9.93 22.15 -2.86
N PRO A 316 -9.16 21.21 -2.31
CA PRO A 316 -9.63 19.83 -2.11
C PRO A 316 -10.75 19.79 -1.05
N LEU A 317 -11.62 18.77 -1.09
CA LEU A 317 -12.76 18.66 -0.17
C LEU A 317 -12.31 18.70 1.29
N SER A 318 -11.20 18.05 1.61
CA SER A 318 -10.60 18.01 2.95
C SER A 318 -10.25 19.37 3.55
N LYS A 319 -10.13 20.44 2.75
CA LYS A 319 -9.93 21.82 3.21
C LYS A 319 -11.24 22.56 3.47
N HIS A 320 -12.36 22.10 2.92
CA HIS A 320 -13.65 22.74 3.11
C HIS A 320 -14.39 22.23 4.34
N ILE A 321 -14.25 20.93 4.66
CA ILE A 321 -15.03 20.28 5.72
C ILE A 321 -14.92 21.02 7.05
N ALA A 322 -13.71 21.37 7.50
CA ALA A 322 -13.53 22.03 8.80
C ALA A 322 -14.26 23.39 8.88
N LYS A 323 -14.19 24.18 7.80
CA LYS A 323 -14.84 25.49 7.70
C LYS A 323 -16.35 25.35 7.58
N GLN A 324 -16.83 24.42 6.75
CA GLN A 324 -18.25 24.19 6.53
C GLN A 324 -18.96 23.58 7.75
N ALA A 325 -18.27 22.67 8.46
CA ALA A 325 -18.74 22.07 9.70
C ALA A 325 -18.55 22.97 10.93
N ARG A 326 -17.91 24.14 10.77
CA ARG A 326 -17.64 25.13 11.85
C ARG A 326 -16.97 24.50 13.08
N ILE A 327 -15.96 23.67 12.85
CA ILE A 327 -15.27 22.99 13.97
C ILE A 327 -14.48 24.02 14.77
N GLU A 328 -14.74 24.07 16.07
CA GLU A 328 -14.07 24.98 17.01
C GLU A 328 -12.65 24.50 17.37
N GLY A 329 -11.81 25.44 17.81
CA GLY A 329 -10.45 25.13 18.31
C GLY A 329 -9.46 24.65 17.26
N VAL A 330 -9.74 24.81 15.96
CA VAL A 330 -8.84 24.41 14.88
C VAL A 330 -8.59 25.54 13.89
N ASN A 331 -7.37 25.64 13.39
CA ASN A 331 -7.05 26.53 12.29
C ASN A 331 -7.63 25.96 10.98
N TRP A 332 -8.71 26.58 10.48
CA TRP A 332 -9.44 26.14 9.28
C TRP A 332 -8.59 26.15 8.01
N GLU A 333 -7.61 27.04 7.90
CA GLU A 333 -6.75 27.15 6.73
C GLU A 333 -5.71 26.02 6.67
N GLU A 334 -5.30 25.56 7.84
CA GLU A 334 -4.21 24.60 7.99
C GLU A 334 -4.66 23.16 8.15
N ILE A 335 -5.82 22.94 8.76
CA ILE A 335 -6.34 21.60 9.00
C ILE A 335 -6.75 20.94 7.69
N THR A 336 -6.63 19.62 7.64
CA THR A 336 -7.12 18.79 6.53
C THR A 336 -7.88 17.63 7.13
N LEU A 337 -9.18 17.58 6.88
CA LEU A 337 -10.05 16.53 7.40
C LEU A 337 -10.42 15.57 6.26
N PRO A 338 -9.98 14.32 6.32
CA PRO A 338 -10.26 13.37 5.25
C PRO A 338 -11.73 12.93 5.29
N ALA A 339 -12.43 12.96 4.16
CA ALA A 339 -13.77 12.33 4.01
C ALA A 339 -13.73 10.96 3.32
N GLY A 340 -12.54 10.56 2.85
CA GLY A 340 -12.33 9.32 2.13
C GLY A 340 -13.13 9.19 0.84
N ILE A 341 -13.03 8.01 0.23
CA ILE A 341 -13.51 7.81 -1.15
C ILE A 341 -15.05 7.88 -1.26
N ILE A 342 -15.77 7.41 -0.24
CA ILE A 342 -17.24 7.47 -0.21
C ILE A 342 -17.71 8.91 0.03
N GLY A 343 -17.07 9.64 0.95
CA GLY A 343 -17.42 11.03 1.22
C GLY A 343 -17.06 11.94 0.05
N ALA A 344 -15.93 11.71 -0.62
CA ALA A 344 -15.58 12.39 -1.86
C ALA A 344 -16.63 12.14 -2.94
N ALA A 345 -17.05 10.89 -3.15
CA ALA A 345 -18.13 10.58 -4.09
C ALA A 345 -19.44 11.29 -3.72
N ALA A 346 -19.83 11.29 -2.44
CA ALA A 346 -21.03 11.96 -1.95
C ALA A 346 -21.03 13.45 -2.27
N ALA A 347 -19.94 14.17 -1.97
CA ALA A 347 -19.82 15.61 -2.27
C ALA A 347 -19.74 15.93 -3.77
N GLU A 348 -19.32 14.99 -4.61
CA GLU A 348 -18.96 15.24 -6.00
C GLU A 348 -19.95 14.64 -7.00
N GLY A 349 -21.14 14.25 -6.54
CA GLY A 349 -22.20 13.71 -7.40
C GLY A 349 -22.96 12.51 -6.86
N GLY A 350 -22.74 12.13 -5.60
CA GLY A 350 -23.42 10.98 -5.00
C GLY A 350 -23.12 9.68 -5.73
N TRP A 351 -24.17 9.04 -6.24
CA TRP A 351 -24.12 7.69 -6.82
C TRP A 351 -23.33 7.58 -8.12
N TYR A 352 -23.41 8.55 -9.03
CA TYR A 352 -22.70 8.43 -10.31
C TYR A 352 -21.18 8.63 -10.10
N ALA A 353 -20.79 9.57 -9.25
CA ALA A 353 -19.39 9.78 -8.89
C ALA A 353 -18.82 8.54 -8.18
N LEU A 354 -19.61 7.92 -7.29
CA LEU A 354 -19.27 6.66 -6.61
C LEU A 354 -18.93 5.55 -7.60
N ILE A 355 -19.78 5.33 -8.61
CA ILE A 355 -19.57 4.30 -9.64
C ILE A 355 -18.27 4.57 -10.40
N VAL A 356 -18.04 5.82 -10.81
CA VAL A 356 -16.82 6.20 -11.53
C VAL A 356 -15.57 5.99 -10.67
N TYR A 357 -15.61 6.33 -9.38
CA TYR A 357 -14.46 6.14 -8.48
C TYR A 357 -14.20 4.67 -8.20
N ALA A 358 -15.24 3.85 -8.10
CA ALA A 358 -15.12 2.41 -7.99
C ALA A 358 -14.47 1.80 -9.24
N ILE A 359 -14.86 2.23 -10.44
CA ILE A 359 -14.26 1.78 -11.71
C ILE A 359 -12.77 2.15 -11.75
N LEU A 360 -12.44 3.42 -11.50
CA LEU A 360 -11.05 3.90 -11.55
C LEU A 360 -10.17 3.19 -10.53
N ALA A 361 -10.66 3.01 -9.29
CA ALA A 361 -9.96 2.24 -8.26
C ALA A 361 -9.76 0.79 -8.70
N GLY A 362 -10.80 0.12 -9.22
CA GLY A 362 -10.71 -1.25 -9.72
C GLY A 362 -9.66 -1.42 -10.82
N ILE A 363 -9.60 -0.49 -11.79
CA ILE A 363 -8.58 -0.49 -12.86
C ILE A 363 -7.18 -0.31 -12.29
N LEU A 364 -6.98 0.70 -11.43
CA LEU A 364 -5.67 1.04 -10.87
C LEU A 364 -5.10 -0.12 -10.03
N LEU A 365 -5.93 -0.71 -9.17
CA LEU A 365 -5.54 -1.86 -8.33
C LEU A 365 -5.23 -3.08 -9.20
N ARG A 366 -6.05 -3.37 -10.21
CA ARG A 366 -5.84 -4.50 -11.11
C ARG A 366 -4.58 -4.36 -11.95
N LEU A 367 -4.29 -3.15 -12.44
CA LEU A 367 -3.09 -2.86 -13.22
C LEU A 367 -1.83 -3.14 -12.40
N THR A 368 -1.82 -2.68 -11.15
CA THR A 368 -0.66 -2.87 -10.26
C THR A 368 -0.49 -4.34 -9.89
N ASP A 369 -1.57 -5.03 -9.49
CA ASP A 369 -1.52 -6.46 -9.18
C ASP A 369 -1.10 -7.31 -10.38
N GLU A 370 -1.61 -7.04 -11.58
CA GLU A 370 -1.22 -7.79 -12.78
C GLU A 370 0.26 -7.58 -13.12
N THR A 371 0.78 -6.36 -12.94
CA THR A 371 2.20 -6.06 -13.12
C THR A 371 3.07 -6.89 -12.16
N ILE A 372 2.62 -7.05 -10.91
CA ILE A 372 3.30 -7.91 -9.92
C ILE A 372 3.23 -9.38 -10.31
N VAL A 373 2.06 -9.87 -10.75
CA VAL A 373 1.87 -11.28 -11.14
C VAL A 373 2.78 -11.63 -12.33
N LEU A 374 2.83 -10.79 -13.35
CA LEU A 374 3.68 -10.98 -14.53
C LEU A 374 5.19 -10.92 -14.21
N ASN A 375 5.56 -10.28 -13.10
CA ASN A 375 6.95 -10.03 -12.72
C ASN A 375 7.30 -10.57 -11.32
N ALA A 376 6.62 -11.63 -10.86
CA ALA A 376 6.72 -12.09 -9.48
C ALA A 376 8.15 -12.46 -9.04
N ASN A 377 9.01 -12.84 -10.00
CA ASN A 377 10.40 -13.19 -9.76
C ASN A 377 11.35 -11.98 -9.76
N SER A 378 10.89 -10.80 -10.19
CA SER A 378 11.71 -9.61 -10.31
C SER A 378 11.53 -8.72 -9.07
N PRO A 379 12.42 -8.80 -8.07
CA PRO A 379 12.24 -8.08 -6.80
C PRO A 379 12.11 -6.57 -7.01
N LEU A 380 12.84 -6.01 -7.97
CA LEU A 380 12.84 -4.57 -8.21
C LEU A 380 11.48 -4.07 -8.72
N ILE A 381 10.79 -4.85 -9.57
CA ILE A 381 9.45 -4.50 -10.07
C ILE A 381 8.40 -4.70 -8.98
N VAL A 382 8.45 -5.84 -8.28
CA VAL A 382 7.50 -6.19 -7.21
C VAL A 382 7.57 -5.17 -6.07
N LEU A 383 8.79 -4.77 -5.66
CA LEU A 383 9.00 -3.81 -4.60
C LEU A 383 8.66 -2.38 -5.03
N ALA A 384 8.86 -2.01 -6.30
CA ALA A 384 8.41 -0.70 -6.81
C ALA A 384 6.88 -0.57 -6.75
N CYS A 385 6.15 -1.63 -7.10
CA CYS A 385 4.69 -1.67 -6.94
C CYS A 385 4.27 -1.63 -5.46
N GLY A 386 5.05 -2.27 -4.58
CA GLY A 386 4.86 -2.26 -3.12
C GLY A 386 5.36 -1.00 -2.40
N SER A 387 6.02 -0.06 -3.08
CA SER A 387 6.62 1.11 -2.42
C SER A 387 5.58 2.13 -1.94
N ALA A 388 4.36 2.07 -2.49
CA ALA A 388 3.25 2.96 -2.18
C ALA A 388 2.14 2.31 -1.33
N LEU A 389 2.41 1.21 -0.62
CA LEU A 389 1.39 0.50 0.18
C LEU A 389 0.69 1.39 1.22
N GLY A 390 1.40 2.35 1.81
CA GLY A 390 0.80 3.34 2.72
C GLY A 390 -0.23 4.25 2.04
N GLN A 391 -0.01 4.58 0.78
CA GLN A 391 -0.92 5.37 -0.06
C GLN A 391 -2.09 4.52 -0.54
N VAL A 392 -1.85 3.25 -0.90
CA VAL A 392 -2.89 2.27 -1.28
C VAL A 392 -3.89 2.09 -0.13
N MET A 393 -3.42 1.83 1.09
CA MET A 393 -4.29 1.76 2.27
C MET A 393 -4.99 3.10 2.54
N GLY A 394 -4.29 4.21 2.31
CA GLY A 394 -4.80 5.55 2.51
C GLY A 394 -5.81 6.03 1.47
N LEU A 395 -5.97 5.32 0.34
CA LEU A 395 -6.88 5.69 -0.75
C LEU A 395 -8.34 5.80 -0.28
N ALA A 396 -8.77 4.85 0.55
CA ALA A 396 -10.10 4.84 1.14
C ALA A 396 -10.29 5.92 2.20
N ARG A 397 -9.19 6.42 2.78
CA ARG A 397 -9.21 7.39 3.87
C ARG A 397 -9.16 8.82 3.40
N GLY A 398 -8.13 9.16 2.65
CA GLY A 398 -7.68 10.53 2.49
C GLY A 398 -8.49 11.32 1.48
N GLU A 399 -7.92 12.45 1.06
CA GLU A 399 -8.32 13.08 -0.18
C GLU A 399 -7.96 12.13 -1.34
N THR A 400 -8.94 11.36 -1.85
CA THR A 400 -8.71 10.23 -2.75
C THR A 400 -7.85 10.60 -3.96
N SER A 401 -8.09 11.77 -4.55
CA SER A 401 -7.31 12.31 -5.67
C SER A 401 -5.83 12.46 -5.35
N VAL A 402 -5.50 13.00 -4.17
CA VAL A 402 -4.13 13.20 -3.69
C VAL A 402 -3.45 11.86 -3.41
N PHE A 403 -4.15 10.93 -2.78
CA PHE A 403 -3.59 9.61 -2.47
C PHE A 403 -3.37 8.77 -3.73
N ALA A 404 -4.31 8.80 -4.67
CA ALA A 404 -4.13 8.18 -5.99
C ALA A 404 -2.93 8.79 -6.72
N TRP A 405 -2.81 10.13 -6.72
CA TRP A 405 -1.68 10.80 -7.36
C TRP A 405 -0.34 10.39 -6.74
N MET A 406 -0.25 10.41 -5.40
CA MET A 406 0.95 10.00 -4.69
C MET A 406 1.30 8.52 -4.97
N MET A 407 0.30 7.64 -4.97
CA MET A 407 0.49 6.23 -5.31
C MET A 407 1.08 6.07 -6.71
N VAL A 408 0.42 6.64 -7.72
CA VAL A 408 0.84 6.54 -9.13
C VAL A 408 2.23 7.14 -9.33
N THR A 409 2.48 8.32 -8.77
CA THR A 409 3.79 9.00 -8.90
C THR A 409 4.90 8.21 -8.23
N THR A 410 4.66 7.69 -7.03
CA THR A 410 5.66 6.89 -6.31
C THR A 410 5.96 5.58 -7.04
N ILE A 411 4.93 4.84 -7.49
CA ILE A 411 5.13 3.58 -8.22
C ILE A 411 5.85 3.85 -9.56
N ILE A 412 5.29 4.71 -10.41
CA ILE A 412 5.86 4.99 -11.74
C ILE A 412 7.24 5.62 -11.62
N GLY A 413 7.42 6.60 -10.73
CA GLY A 413 8.69 7.29 -10.56
C GLY A 413 9.80 6.36 -10.11
N THR A 414 9.56 5.54 -9.09
CA THR A 414 10.57 4.55 -8.64
C THR A 414 10.83 3.48 -9.68
N TYR A 415 9.78 2.98 -10.34
CA TYR A 415 9.88 1.97 -11.38
C TYR A 415 10.70 2.47 -12.58
N VAL A 416 10.43 3.67 -13.11
CA VAL A 416 11.17 4.26 -14.23
C VAL A 416 12.64 4.45 -13.89
N CYS A 417 12.94 4.97 -12.69
CA CYS A 417 14.33 5.13 -12.26
C CYS A 417 15.07 3.80 -12.16
N ILE A 418 14.41 2.74 -11.66
CA ILE A 418 14.98 1.40 -11.60
C ILE A 418 15.27 0.86 -13.00
N VAL A 419 14.31 0.96 -13.93
CA VAL A 419 14.50 0.48 -15.31
C VAL A 419 15.64 1.23 -16.00
N ILE A 420 15.73 2.55 -15.83
CA ILE A 420 16.84 3.35 -16.36
C ILE A 420 18.16 2.90 -15.73
N ALA A 421 18.22 2.72 -14.41
CA ALA A 421 19.43 2.28 -13.73
C ALA A 421 19.87 0.88 -14.21
N SER A 422 18.94 -0.08 -14.33
CA SER A 422 19.22 -1.42 -14.86
C SER A 422 19.79 -1.36 -16.27
N LYS A 423 19.16 -0.61 -17.18
CA LYS A 423 19.64 -0.45 -18.56
C LYS A 423 21.02 0.21 -18.64
N LEU A 424 21.31 1.17 -17.77
CA LEU A 424 22.63 1.80 -17.70
C LEU A 424 23.71 0.80 -17.25
N VAL A 425 23.40 -0.05 -16.26
CA VAL A 425 24.32 -1.09 -15.79
C VAL A 425 24.56 -2.15 -16.88
N GLU A 426 23.50 -2.57 -17.57
CA GLU A 426 23.58 -3.49 -18.72
C GLU A 426 24.42 -2.91 -19.86
N SER A 427 24.19 -1.63 -20.24
CA SER A 427 24.93 -0.97 -21.31
C SER A 427 26.44 -0.84 -21.06
N ARG A 428 26.86 -0.91 -19.79
CA ARG A 428 28.26 -0.86 -19.38
C ARG A 428 28.91 -2.24 -19.25
N GLY A 429 28.19 -3.31 -19.59
CA GLY A 429 28.70 -4.68 -19.48
C GLY A 429 28.98 -5.12 -18.04
N LEU A 430 28.40 -4.45 -17.04
CA LEU A 430 28.60 -4.76 -15.63
C LEU A 430 27.76 -5.96 -15.17
N VAL A 431 26.78 -6.38 -15.97
CA VAL A 431 26.05 -7.63 -15.77
C VAL A 431 26.73 -8.71 -16.61
N PRO A 432 27.32 -9.76 -16.02
CA PRO A 432 27.88 -10.87 -16.77
C PRO A 432 26.77 -11.49 -17.63
N ALA A 433 27.02 -11.60 -18.95
CA ALA A 433 26.06 -12.07 -19.94
C ALA A 433 25.73 -13.59 -19.85
N GLY A 434 25.82 -14.20 -18.66
CA GLY A 434 25.82 -15.67 -18.51
C GLY A 434 25.06 -16.23 -17.31
N LEU A 435 24.18 -15.47 -16.66
CA LEU A 435 23.32 -16.00 -15.58
C LEU A 435 21.97 -16.52 -16.10
N GLU A 436 21.93 -17.06 -17.33
CA GLU A 436 20.81 -17.88 -17.81
C GLU A 436 20.69 -19.23 -17.05
N GLY A 437 21.70 -19.59 -16.26
CA GLY A 437 21.77 -20.86 -15.52
C GLY A 437 21.19 -20.84 -14.10
N TYR A 438 20.46 -19.81 -13.66
CA TYR A 438 19.65 -19.97 -12.45
C TYR A 438 18.46 -20.85 -12.85
N GLU A 439 18.64 -22.17 -12.72
CA GLU A 439 17.56 -23.16 -12.75
C GLU A 439 16.35 -22.54 -12.08
N GLN A 440 15.36 -22.24 -12.92
CA GLN A 440 14.08 -21.74 -12.51
C GLN A 440 13.60 -22.69 -11.42
N TRP A 441 13.63 -22.23 -10.16
CA TRP A 441 13.39 -23.06 -8.98
C TRP A 441 12.10 -23.82 -9.19
N SER A 442 12.21 -25.06 -9.69
CA SER A 442 11.06 -25.83 -10.13
C SER A 442 10.41 -26.33 -8.84
N PRO A 443 9.11 -26.05 -8.62
CA PRO A 443 8.39 -26.56 -7.45
C PRO A 443 8.51 -28.07 -7.25
N THR A 444 8.90 -28.82 -8.30
CA THR A 444 9.14 -30.26 -8.25
C THR A 444 10.27 -30.70 -7.30
N MET A 445 11.20 -29.81 -6.90
CA MET A 445 12.26 -30.18 -5.93
C MET A 445 11.79 -30.31 -4.48
N LEU A 446 10.52 -29.99 -4.15
CA LEU A 446 9.99 -30.11 -2.78
C LEU A 446 8.99 -31.27 -2.59
N ASP A 447 8.68 -32.01 -3.66
CA ASP A 447 7.60 -33.01 -3.67
C ASP A 447 8.10 -34.47 -3.73
N ASN A 448 9.37 -34.77 -3.47
CA ASN A 448 9.78 -36.16 -3.21
C ASN A 448 10.23 -36.40 -1.75
N PRO A 449 9.29 -36.44 -0.78
CA PRO A 449 9.55 -36.98 0.54
C PRO A 449 9.68 -38.52 0.54
N ASP A 450 9.45 -39.18 -0.60
CA ASP A 450 9.47 -40.65 -0.74
C ASP A 450 10.75 -41.22 -1.38
N ASP A 451 11.76 -40.39 -1.70
CA ASP A 451 13.13 -40.88 -1.90
C ASP A 451 13.78 -41.13 -0.53
N ASP A 452 13.16 -42.01 0.26
CA ASP A 452 13.83 -42.75 1.30
C ASP A 452 14.77 -43.72 0.58
N ASP A 453 16.03 -43.30 0.48
CA ASP A 453 17.21 -44.03 0.00
C ASP A 453 17.40 -45.34 0.79
N THR A 454 16.50 -46.27 0.51
CA THR A 454 16.47 -47.65 0.97
C THR A 454 16.68 -48.53 -0.24
N GLY A 455 17.90 -48.49 -0.76
CA GLY A 455 18.57 -49.76 -0.97
C GLY A 455 19.15 -50.02 -2.34
N ASP A 456 20.25 -50.76 -2.22
CA ASP A 456 20.82 -51.73 -3.14
C ASP A 456 21.83 -51.18 -4.15
N GLY A 457 23.09 -51.32 -3.73
CA GLY A 457 24.22 -51.28 -4.62
C GLY A 457 24.13 -52.44 -5.60
N THR A 458 23.69 -52.15 -6.82
CA THR A 458 24.07 -52.92 -7.98
C THR A 458 24.62 -51.99 -9.05
N ASP A 459 25.88 -52.24 -9.38
CA ASP A 459 26.61 -51.62 -10.48
C ASP A 459 25.82 -51.78 -11.78
N GLY A 460 25.24 -50.68 -12.25
CA GLY A 460 24.57 -50.59 -13.55
C GLY A 460 25.16 -49.41 -14.33
N ASP A 461 25.99 -49.72 -15.31
CA ASP A 461 26.61 -48.78 -16.25
C ASP A 461 25.58 -47.80 -16.82
N PHE A 462 25.72 -46.52 -16.45
CA PHE A 462 24.89 -45.43 -16.96
C PHE A 462 25.43 -44.96 -18.32
N HIS A 463 24.72 -45.29 -19.40
CA HIS A 463 24.98 -44.76 -20.74
C HIS A 463 24.33 -43.37 -20.91
N PRO A 464 25.09 -42.31 -21.22
CA PRO A 464 24.54 -41.01 -21.54
C PRO A 464 24.19 -40.94 -23.03
N GLY A 465 22.93 -41.18 -23.37
CA GLY A 465 22.40 -41.01 -24.71
C GLY A 465 20.88 -41.10 -24.69
N ASP A 466 20.23 -40.06 -25.23
CA ASP A 466 18.83 -40.03 -25.63
C ASP A 466 17.78 -39.89 -24.51
N GLN A 467 17.61 -38.66 -24.04
CA GLN A 467 16.27 -38.18 -23.67
C GLN A 467 15.99 -36.87 -24.41
N ASP A 468 15.37 -37.02 -25.58
CA ASP A 468 14.79 -35.92 -26.33
C ASP A 468 13.71 -35.23 -25.49
N PHE A 469 13.94 -33.94 -25.23
CA PHE A 469 12.97 -33.06 -24.61
C PHE A 469 11.77 -32.88 -25.56
N ASP A 470 10.59 -33.38 -25.17
CA ASP A 470 9.34 -33.21 -25.92
C ASP A 470 8.60 -31.93 -25.48
N PRO A 471 8.64 -30.85 -26.28
CA PRO A 471 7.99 -29.58 -25.94
C PRO A 471 6.46 -29.63 -26.03
N SER A 472 5.84 -30.74 -26.48
CA SER A 472 4.39 -30.85 -26.61
C SER A 472 3.64 -31.08 -25.29
N ASN A 473 4.36 -31.40 -24.20
CA ASN A 473 3.75 -31.78 -22.92
C ASN A 473 3.65 -30.62 -21.89
N VAL A 474 3.97 -29.39 -22.28
CA VAL A 474 3.79 -28.21 -21.42
C VAL A 474 2.33 -27.75 -21.49
N GLN A 475 1.49 -28.26 -20.59
CA GLN A 475 0.14 -27.73 -20.41
C GLN A 475 0.22 -26.26 -19.96
N PRO A 476 -0.48 -25.32 -20.62
CA PRO A 476 -0.53 -23.95 -20.18
C PRO A 476 -1.21 -23.88 -18.82
N ALA A 477 -0.54 -23.25 -17.85
CA ALA A 477 -1.11 -22.93 -16.55
C ALA A 477 -2.45 -22.22 -16.73
N ARG A 478 -3.53 -22.83 -16.23
CA ARG A 478 -4.88 -22.28 -16.30
C ARG A 478 -4.91 -20.94 -15.55
N THR A 479 -5.09 -19.86 -16.30
CA THR A 479 -5.33 -18.49 -15.81
C THR A 479 -6.74 -18.30 -15.27
#